data_AF-A0A2V9K8F7-F1
#
_entry.id   AF-A0A2V9K8F7-F1
#
_cell.length_a   1.000
_cell.length_b   1.000
_cell.length_c   1.000
_cell.angle_alpha   90.00
_cell.angle_beta   90.00
_cell.angle_gamma   90.00
#
_symmetry.space_group_name_H-M   'P 1'
#
loop_
_entity.id
_entity.type
_entity.pdbx_description
1 polymer ?
#
loop_
_entity_poly.entity_id
_entity_poly.type
_entity_poly.pdbx_seq_one_letter_code
_entity_poly.pdbx_strand_id
1 'polypeptide(L)'
;MSLLAKLEELRDFDTALLANTIGYIDPTPPHEYYMGGSIRSLTPTIEPTVGVAFTCELDSSTPVVAGKSVDTGPQGYDFYDQLEEMSRSGQPVVWVVKAVGSRRDHEC
;
A
#
# COMPACT_ATOMS: atom_id res chain seq x y z
N MET A 1 -15.85 -18.85 -6.74
CA MET A 1 -16.17 -17.46 -6.36
C MET A 1 -15.17 -16.54 -7.03
N SER A 2 -15.62 -15.42 -7.61
CA SER A 2 -14.71 -14.43 -8.17
C SER A 2 -13.96 -13.70 -7.05
N LEU A 3 -12.78 -13.16 -7.35
CA LEU A 3 -12.03 -12.30 -6.42
C LEU A 3 -12.87 -11.12 -5.94
N LEU A 4 -13.61 -10.49 -6.86
CA LEU A 4 -14.46 -9.34 -6.56
C LEU A 4 -15.54 -9.66 -5.51
N ALA A 5 -16.18 -10.84 -5.60
CA ALA A 5 -17.15 -11.26 -4.59
C ALA A 5 -16.52 -11.39 -3.20
N LYS A 6 -15.32 -11.96 -3.10
CA LYS A 6 -14.59 -12.06 -1.84
C LYS A 6 -14.20 -10.70 -1.27
N LEU A 7 -13.83 -9.75 -2.12
CA LEU A 7 -13.45 -8.41 -1.67
C LEU A 7 -14.66 -7.65 -1.12
N GLU A 8 -15.84 -7.79 -1.74
CA GLU A 8 -17.07 -7.23 -1.18
C GLU A 8 -17.44 -7.91 0.16
N GLU A 9 -17.34 -9.23 0.27
CA GLU A 9 -17.56 -9.93 1.55
C GLU A 9 -16.61 -9.43 2.65
N LEU A 10 -15.34 -9.17 2.31
CA LEU A 10 -14.35 -8.66 3.28
C LEU A 10 -14.66 -7.24 3.75
N ARG A 11 -15.39 -6.42 2.98
CA ARG A 11 -15.77 -5.05 3.37
C ARG A 11 -16.79 -5.01 4.52
N ASP A 12 -17.54 -6.10 4.72
CA ASP A 12 -18.56 -6.20 5.77
C ASP A 12 -17.95 -6.43 7.17
N PHE A 13 -16.66 -6.74 7.26
CA PHE A 13 -15.97 -7.04 8.52
C PHE A 13 -15.05 -5.89 8.96
N ASP A 14 -15.00 -5.64 10.27
CA ASP A 14 -14.04 -4.70 10.83
C ASP A 14 -12.60 -5.26 10.81
N THR A 15 -11.62 -4.36 10.71
CA THR A 15 -10.21 -4.75 10.62
C THR A 15 -9.70 -5.48 11.87
N ALA A 16 -10.27 -5.19 13.05
CA ALA A 16 -9.89 -5.87 14.29
C ALA A 16 -10.40 -7.31 14.33
N LEU A 17 -11.63 -7.58 13.88
CA LEU A 17 -12.16 -8.93 13.72
C LEU A 17 -11.33 -9.75 12.72
N LEU A 18 -10.96 -9.16 11.58
CA LEU A 18 -10.08 -9.84 10.61
C LEU A 18 -8.73 -10.19 11.25
N ALA A 19 -8.05 -9.24 11.88
CA ALA A 19 -6.76 -9.50 12.53
C ALA A 19 -6.83 -10.55 13.65
N ASN A 20 -7.90 -10.54 14.45
CA ASN A 20 -8.12 -11.53 15.51
C ASN A 20 -8.45 -12.94 14.97
N THR A 21 -8.99 -13.03 13.75
CA THR A 21 -9.36 -14.30 13.12
C THR A 21 -8.25 -14.90 12.26
N ILE A 22 -7.33 -14.07 11.73
CA ILE A 22 -6.14 -14.55 11.00
C ILE A 22 -5.33 -15.53 11.85
N GLY A 23 -5.24 -15.32 13.17
CA GLY A 23 -4.51 -16.23 14.08
C GLY A 23 -5.02 -17.68 14.12
N TYR A 24 -6.21 -17.98 13.57
CA TYR A 24 -6.68 -19.36 13.42
C TYR A 24 -6.11 -20.08 12.19
N ILE A 25 -5.56 -19.33 11.22
CA ILE A 25 -5.08 -19.84 9.94
C ILE A 25 -3.62 -19.49 9.65
N ASP A 26 -3.04 -18.54 10.38
CA ASP A 26 -1.66 -18.08 10.25
C ASP A 26 -0.99 -18.00 11.64
N PRO A 27 0.23 -18.56 11.81
CA PRO A 27 0.94 -18.57 13.08
C PRO A 27 1.59 -17.22 13.45
N THR A 28 1.56 -16.23 12.58
CA THR A 28 2.17 -14.92 12.81
C THR A 28 1.56 -14.26 14.06
N PRO A 29 2.36 -13.64 14.93
CA PRO A 29 1.84 -12.99 16.13
C PRO A 29 0.83 -11.87 15.79
N PRO A 30 -0.29 -11.73 16.55
CA PRO A 30 -1.32 -10.75 16.21
C PRO A 30 -0.84 -9.29 16.08
N HIS A 31 0.21 -8.92 16.81
CA HIS A 31 0.78 -7.58 16.77
C HIS A 31 1.58 -7.28 15.49
N GLU A 32 1.89 -8.29 14.67
CA GLU A 32 2.55 -8.13 13.37
C GLU A 32 1.55 -7.98 12.21
N TYR A 33 0.26 -8.30 12.41
CA TYR A 33 -0.79 -8.09 11.40
C TYR A 33 -1.18 -6.63 11.22
N TYR A 34 -1.00 -5.82 12.26
CA TYR A 34 -1.38 -4.42 12.22
C TYR A 34 -0.25 -3.59 11.62
N MET A 35 -0.63 -2.70 10.69
CA MET A 35 0.23 -1.58 10.34
C MET A 35 0.53 -0.75 11.60
N GLY A 36 1.78 -0.32 11.76
CA GLY A 36 2.18 0.47 12.92
C GLY A 36 1.34 1.73 13.09
N GLY A 37 1.17 2.21 14.33
CA GLY A 37 0.32 3.36 14.67
C GLY A 37 0.77 4.72 14.08
N SER A 38 1.81 4.73 13.26
CA SER A 38 2.24 5.85 12.43
C SER A 38 1.32 6.09 11.23
N ILE A 39 0.56 5.08 10.79
CA ILE A 39 -0.42 5.24 9.71
C ILE A 39 -1.79 5.55 10.29
N ARG A 40 -2.43 6.61 9.79
CA ARG A 40 -3.75 7.06 10.22
C ARG A 40 -4.64 7.30 9.02
N SER A 41 -5.92 6.93 9.14
CA SER A 41 -6.91 7.24 8.11
C SER A 41 -7.17 8.76 8.08
N LEU A 42 -6.98 9.36 6.91
CA LEU A 42 -7.36 10.76 6.66
C LEU A 42 -8.88 10.91 6.43
N THR A 43 -9.57 9.80 6.16
CA THR A 43 -11.01 9.75 5.87
C THR A 43 -11.68 8.63 6.69
N PRO A 44 -11.68 8.72 8.04
CA PRO A 44 -12.15 7.64 8.91
C PRO A 44 -13.66 7.37 8.84
N THR A 45 -14.43 8.27 8.22
CA THR A 45 -15.87 8.12 8.01
C THR A 45 -16.22 7.30 6.78
N ILE A 46 -15.25 6.99 5.91
CA ILE A 46 -15.45 6.09 4.77
C ILE A 46 -15.34 4.65 5.27
N GLU A 47 -16.18 3.77 4.71
CA GLU A 47 -16.14 2.33 4.98
C GLU A 47 -14.75 1.72 4.73
N PRO A 48 -14.45 0.55 5.33
CA PRO A 48 -13.20 -0.16 5.08
C PRO A 48 -12.92 -0.32 3.58
N THR A 49 -11.73 0.11 3.16
CA THR A 49 -11.25 -0.10 1.79
C THR A 49 -10.53 -1.43 1.73
N VAL A 50 -10.99 -2.31 0.84
CA VAL A 50 -10.45 -3.67 0.64
C VAL A 50 -10.05 -3.82 -0.82
N GLY A 51 -8.88 -4.39 -1.07
CA GLY A 51 -8.39 -4.66 -2.41
C GLY A 51 -7.11 -5.49 -2.39
N VAL A 52 -6.57 -5.74 -3.58
CA VAL A 52 -5.29 -6.45 -3.74
C VAL A 52 -4.15 -5.50 -3.45
N ALA A 53 -3.21 -5.90 -2.60
CA ALA A 53 -2.04 -5.07 -2.28
C ALA A 53 -1.16 -4.89 -3.53
N PHE A 54 -1.01 -3.64 -3.97
CA PHE A 54 -0.02 -3.25 -4.97
C PHE A 54 1.10 -2.51 -4.23
N THR A 55 2.27 -3.15 -4.11
CA THR A 55 3.35 -2.70 -3.24
C THR A 55 4.46 -2.00 -4.00
N CYS A 56 4.96 -0.87 -3.51
CA CYS A 56 6.17 -0.23 -4.04
C CYS A 56 7.06 0.36 -2.94
N GLU A 57 8.33 0.59 -3.28
CA GLU A 57 9.21 1.46 -2.53
C GLU A 57 9.31 2.81 -3.25
N LEU A 58 9.16 3.91 -2.50
CA LEU A 58 9.14 5.27 -3.04
C LEU A 58 10.22 6.16 -2.41
N ASP A 59 10.96 6.86 -3.26
CA ASP A 59 11.83 7.98 -2.90
C ASP A 59 11.51 9.19 -3.79
N SER A 60 10.65 10.06 -3.28
CA SER A 60 10.28 11.35 -3.84
C SER A 60 10.98 12.54 -3.14
N SER A 61 11.66 12.28 -2.02
CA SER A 61 12.24 13.31 -1.15
C SER A 61 13.73 13.55 -1.38
N THR A 62 14.45 12.61 -1.99
CA THR A 62 15.86 12.77 -2.33
C THR A 62 16.00 13.79 -3.47
N PRO A 63 16.67 14.95 -3.24
CA PRO A 63 16.79 15.99 -4.25
C PRO A 63 17.53 15.49 -5.49
N VAL A 64 16.95 15.71 -6.65
CA VAL A 64 17.62 15.49 -7.92
C VAL A 64 18.59 16.63 -8.16
N VAL A 65 19.89 16.35 -8.31
CA VAL A 65 20.88 17.37 -8.66
C VAL A 65 20.70 17.74 -10.13
N ALA A 66 20.36 19.00 -10.41
CA ALA A 66 20.20 19.51 -11.77
C ALA A 66 21.45 19.21 -12.63
N GLY A 67 21.25 18.47 -13.72
CA GLY A 67 22.33 18.10 -14.66
C GLY A 67 22.97 16.73 -14.41
N LYS A 68 22.60 16.02 -13.34
CA LYS A 68 22.80 14.56 -13.25
C LYS A 68 21.47 13.90 -13.56
N SER A 69 21.44 13.02 -14.56
CA SER A 69 20.39 12.01 -14.63
C SER A 69 20.34 11.39 -13.24
N VAL A 70 19.16 11.35 -12.64
CA VAL A 70 18.98 10.69 -11.35
C VAL A 70 19.66 9.33 -11.51
N ASP A 71 20.60 9.01 -10.64
CA ASP A 71 20.97 7.62 -10.42
C ASP A 71 19.81 7.00 -9.61
N THR A 72 18.58 7.15 -10.11
CA THR A 72 17.68 6.00 -10.16
C THR A 72 18.47 5.03 -11.01
N GLY A 73 18.69 3.81 -10.55
CA GLY A 73 19.18 2.77 -11.46
C GLY A 73 18.37 2.80 -12.77
N PRO A 74 18.88 2.22 -13.87
CA PRO A 74 18.22 2.31 -15.17
C PRO A 74 16.73 1.95 -14.99
N GLN A 75 15.83 2.94 -15.13
CA GLN A 75 14.38 2.87 -14.85
C GLN A 75 13.95 3.03 -13.36
N GLY A 76 14.01 4.24 -12.81
CA GLY A 76 13.14 4.59 -11.69
C GLY A 76 11.72 4.82 -12.19
N TYR A 77 10.77 3.97 -11.80
CA TYR A 77 9.34 4.14 -12.13
C TYR A 77 8.81 5.44 -11.55
N ASP A 78 8.33 6.36 -12.40
CA ASP A 78 7.68 7.56 -11.90
C ASP A 78 6.26 7.24 -11.39
N PHE A 79 5.60 8.22 -10.76
CA PHE A 79 4.24 8.06 -10.24
C PHE A 79 3.24 7.62 -11.33
N TYR A 80 3.38 8.13 -12.55
CA TYR A 80 2.50 7.81 -13.66
C TYR A 80 2.71 6.40 -14.18
N ASP A 81 3.95 5.91 -14.22
CA ASP A 81 4.23 4.52 -14.57
C ASP A 81 3.54 3.57 -13.57
N GLN A 82 3.61 3.88 -12.27
CA GLN A 82 2.93 3.11 -11.24
C GLN A 82 1.41 3.15 -11.39
N LEU A 83 0.85 4.33 -11.68
CA LEU A 83 -0.59 4.49 -11.92
C LEU A 83 -1.05 3.72 -13.15
N GLU A 84 -0.25 3.71 -14.20
CA GLU A 84 -0.53 2.96 -15.42
C GLU A 84 -0.52 1.45 -15.15
N GLU A 85 0.48 0.94 -14.44
CA GLU A 85 0.57 -0.47 -14.07
C GLU A 85 -0.58 -0.91 -13.14
N MET A 86 -0.94 -0.09 -12.15
CA MET A 86 -2.12 -0.32 -11.31
C MET A 86 -3.40 -0.37 -12.16
N SER A 87 -3.56 0.54 -13.11
CA SER A 87 -4.73 0.58 -14.00
C SER A 87 -4.80 -0.63 -14.93
N ARG A 88 -3.65 -1.08 -15.45
CA ARG A 88 -3.54 -2.27 -16.32
C ARG A 88 -3.81 -3.58 -15.58
N SER A 89 -3.64 -3.61 -14.26
CA SER A 89 -3.90 -4.82 -13.47
C SER A 89 -5.35 -5.33 -13.60
N GLY A 90 -6.30 -4.44 -13.89
CA GLY A 90 -7.72 -4.76 -13.97
C GLY A 90 -8.31 -5.26 -12.65
N GLN A 91 -7.60 -5.04 -11.53
CA GLN A 91 -7.99 -5.46 -10.19
C GLN A 91 -8.31 -4.24 -9.32
N PRO A 92 -9.24 -4.36 -8.36
CA PRO A 92 -9.41 -3.37 -7.31
C PRO A 92 -8.18 -3.41 -6.37
N VAL A 93 -7.25 -2.48 -6.56
CA VAL A 93 -5.98 -2.43 -5.83
C VAL A 93 -6.03 -1.51 -4.62
N VAL A 94 -5.27 -1.87 -3.58
CA VAL A 94 -4.87 -0.98 -2.49
C VAL A 94 -3.39 -0.71 -2.67
N TRP A 95 -3.03 0.55 -2.88
CA TRP A 95 -1.65 0.96 -3.07
C TRP A 95 -0.94 1.05 -1.72
N VAL A 96 0.08 0.19 -1.52
CA VAL A 96 0.83 0.07 -0.26
C VAL A 96 2.26 0.56 -0.51
N VAL A 97 2.58 1.73 0.04
CA VAL A 97 3.82 2.43 -0.24
C VAL A 97 4.77 2.36 0.96
N LYS A 98 6.02 1.99 0.69
CA LYS A 98 7.12 2.10 1.67
C LYS A 98 8.04 3.25 1.26
N ALA A 99 7.99 4.33 2.03
CA ALA A 99 8.93 5.44 1.92
C ALA A 99 10.37 4.96 2.23
N VAL A 100 11.28 5.07 1.25
CA VAL A 100 12.69 4.67 1.40
C VAL A 100 13.68 5.83 1.30
N GLY A 101 13.22 7.02 0.91
CA GLY A 101 14.06 8.19 0.70
C GLY A 101 14.73 8.75 1.94
N SER A 102 15.58 9.76 1.72
CA SER A 102 16.38 10.39 2.79
C SER A 102 15.53 11.14 3.83
N ARG A 103 14.30 11.53 3.48
CA ARG A 103 13.32 12.18 4.37
C ARG A 103 11.97 11.45 4.30
N ARG A 104 11.93 10.23 4.82
CA ARG A 104 10.76 9.33 4.75
C ARG A 104 9.43 9.93 5.22
N ASP A 105 9.46 10.83 6.22
CA ASP A 105 8.25 11.48 6.74
C ASP A 105 7.78 12.66 5.86
N HIS A 106 8.47 12.95 4.76
CA HIS A 106 8.22 14.08 3.84
C HIS A 106 8.14 13.61 2.38
N GLU A 107 7.81 12.32 2.17
CA GLU A 107 7.46 11.80 0.85
C GLU A 107 6.05 12.26 0.45
N CYS A 108 5.84 12.44 -0.86
CA CYS A 108 4.54 12.79 -1.45
C CYS A 108 3.75 11.55 -1.89
#